data_AF-A0A1G1H9U1-F1
#
_entry.id   AF-A0A1G1H9U1-F1
#
_cell.length_a   1.000
_cell.length_b   1.000
_cell.length_c   1.000
_cell.angle_alpha   90.00
_cell.angle_beta   90.00
_cell.angle_gamma   90.00
#
_symmetry.space_group_name_H-M   'P 1'
#
loop_
_entity.id
_entity.type
_entity.pdbx_description
1 polymer ?
#
loop_
_entity_poly.entity_id
_entity_poly.type
_entity_poly.pdbx_seq_one_letter_code
_entity_poly.pdbx_strand_id
1 'polypeptide(L)'
;MEVQKDFRELLELFNKHKVEYVIVGGYALAFHGAPRYTGDLDLFIRPDSINAQHIMRALEDFGFSAVGLTASDFEKADNVLFSSGFRLSELIS
;
A
#
# COMPACT_ATOMS: atom_id res chain seq x y z
N MET A 1 -15.55 9.08 9.86
CA MET A 1 -15.13 7.87 9.11
C MET A 1 -14.30 7.05 10.06
N GLU A 2 -14.79 5.88 10.47
CA GLU A 2 -13.98 4.96 11.27
C GLU A 2 -13.01 4.26 10.32
N VAL A 3 -11.70 4.43 10.55
CA VAL A 3 -10.67 3.79 9.72
C VAL A 3 -10.56 2.34 10.19
N GLN A 4 -10.56 1.39 9.25
CA GLN A 4 -10.39 -0.03 9.59
C GLN A 4 -9.06 -0.22 10.34
N LYS A 5 -9.10 -1.02 11.42
CA LYS A 5 -7.93 -1.24 12.30
C LYS A 5 -6.70 -1.70 11.51
N ASP A 6 -6.90 -2.61 10.57
CA ASP A 6 -5.84 -3.19 9.75
C ASP A 6 -5.15 -2.13 8.88
N PHE A 7 -5.89 -1.12 8.40
CA PHE A 7 -5.31 -0.02 7.62
C PHE A 7 -4.42 0.86 8.48
N ARG A 8 -4.87 1.15 9.70
CA ARG A 8 -4.07 1.91 10.66
C ARG A 8 -2.77 1.18 11.00
N GLU A 9 -2.86 -0.11 11.28
CA GLU A 9 -1.71 -0.95 11.62
C GLU A 9 -0.71 -1.04 10.46
N LEU A 10 -1.18 -1.25 9.23
CA LEU A 10 -0.35 -1.24 8.03
C LEU A 10 0.39 0.10 7.87
N LEU A 11 -0.32 1.23 7.98
CA LEU A 11 0.26 2.56 7.87
C LEU A 11 1.27 2.86 8.99
N GLU A 12 1.01 2.40 10.22
CA GLU A 12 1.95 2.49 11.34
C GLU A 12 3.24 1.71 11.05
N LEU A 13 3.14 0.51 10.47
CA LEU A 13 4.31 -0.27 10.03
C LEU A 13 5.06 0.38 8.86
N PHE A 14 4.33 0.91 7.88
CA PHE A 14 4.95 1.64 6.76
C PHE A 14 5.73 2.84 7.26
N ASN A 15 5.18 3.59 8.22
CA ASN A 15 5.88 4.70 8.86
C ASN A 15 7.10 4.24 9.66
N LYS A 16 6.98 3.15 10.44
CA LYS A 16 8.07 2.55 11.22
C LYS A 16 9.26 2.16 10.32
N HIS A 17 8.98 1.55 9.17
CA HIS A 17 9.99 1.10 8.21
C HIS A 17 10.43 2.18 7.21
N LYS A 18 9.93 3.42 7.34
CA LYS A 18 10.26 4.54 6.45
C LYS A 18 9.93 4.23 4.98
N VAL A 19 8.77 3.63 4.77
CA VAL A 19 8.20 3.47 3.43
C VAL A 19 7.78 4.84 2.92
N GLU A 20 8.11 5.14 1.68
CA GLU A 20 7.73 6.35 0.97
C GLU A 20 6.51 6.06 0.09
N TYR A 21 5.37 6.59 0.53
CA TYR A 21 4.07 6.38 -0.07
C TYR A 21 3.18 7.62 0.10
N VAL A 22 2.10 7.68 -0.69
CA VAL A 22 1.02 8.64 -0.53
C VAL A 22 -0.32 7.93 -0.62
N ILE A 23 -1.27 8.30 0.24
CA ILE A 23 -2.64 7.81 0.17
C ILE A 23 -3.34 8.49 -1.01
N VAL A 24 -3.92 7.71 -1.89
CA VAL A 24 -4.70 8.18 -3.04
C VAL A 24 -6.12 7.62 -3.00
N GLY A 25 -6.91 7.88 -4.03
CA GLY A 25 -8.23 7.26 -4.17
C GLY A 25 -9.27 7.72 -3.14
N GLY A 26 -10.17 6.81 -2.75
CA GLY A 26 -11.38 7.14 -1.99
C GLY A 26 -11.11 7.73 -0.61
N TYR A 27 -10.08 7.26 0.09
CA TYR A 27 -9.65 7.81 1.38
C TYR A 27 -9.12 9.25 1.26
N ALA A 28 -8.33 9.55 0.22
CA ALA A 28 -7.87 10.90 -0.05
C ALA A 28 -9.05 11.85 -0.37
N LEU A 29 -9.99 11.41 -1.20
CA LEU A 29 -11.20 12.18 -1.51
C LEU A 29 -12.05 12.46 -0.26
N ALA A 30 -12.23 11.45 0.60
CA ALA A 30 -12.97 11.61 1.85
C ALA A 30 -12.30 12.63 2.78
N PHE A 31 -10.97 12.62 2.86
CA PHE A 31 -10.22 13.63 3.62
C PHE A 31 -10.42 15.05 3.07
N HIS A 32 -10.51 15.20 1.75
CA HIS A 32 -10.72 16.49 1.08
C HIS A 32 -12.20 16.91 0.90
N GLY A 33 -13.14 16.26 1.61
CA GLY A 33 -14.55 16.67 1.65
C GLY A 33 -15.40 16.15 0.48
N ALA A 34 -14.89 15.21 -0.31
CA ALA A 34 -15.62 14.51 -1.37
C ALA A 34 -15.74 13.00 -1.04
N PRO A 35 -16.43 12.62 0.06
CA PRO A 35 -16.47 11.23 0.51
C PRO A 35 -17.09 10.32 -0.56
N ARG A 36 -16.31 9.31 -0.95
CA ARG A 36 -16.75 8.19 -1.79
C ARG A 36 -16.59 6.92 -0.97
N TYR A 37 -17.67 6.14 -0.86
CA TYR A 37 -17.58 4.85 -0.19
C TYR A 37 -16.60 3.95 -0.95
N THR A 38 -15.54 3.51 -0.27
CA THR A 38 -14.56 2.56 -0.77
C THR A 38 -14.31 1.52 0.33
N GLY A 39 -14.16 0.25 -0.07
CA GLY A 39 -13.71 -0.82 0.82
C GLY A 39 -12.18 -0.90 0.91
N ASP A 40 -11.49 -0.12 0.08
CA ASP A 40 -10.07 -0.30 -0.24
C ASP A 40 -9.28 0.92 0.21
N LEU A 41 -8.04 0.70 0.65
CA LEU A 41 -7.01 1.71 0.82
C LEU A 41 -6.05 1.63 -0.37
N ASP A 42 -5.96 2.73 -1.12
CA ASP A 42 -5.07 2.88 -2.28
C ASP A 42 -3.80 3.63 -1.86
N LEU A 43 -2.63 3.01 -2.03
CA LEU A 43 -1.33 3.64 -1.77
C LEU A 43 -0.52 3.72 -3.06
N PHE A 44 -0.03 4.92 -3.38
CA PHE A 44 0.95 5.13 -4.44
C PHE A 44 2.34 5.17 -3.82
N ILE A 45 3.24 4.29 -4.27
CA ILE A 45 4.58 4.12 -3.70
C ILE A 45 5.67 4.66 -4.61
N ARG A 46 6.81 5.08 -4.04
CA ARG A 46 7.97 5.42 -4.86
C ARG A 46 8.66 4.15 -5.39
N PRO A 47 8.87 4.02 -6.71
CA PRO A 47 9.42 2.81 -7.31
C PRO A 47 10.95 2.83 -7.28
N ASP A 48 11.52 2.57 -6.10
CA ASP A 48 12.96 2.48 -5.92
C ASP A 48 13.35 1.28 -5.05
N SER A 49 14.56 0.76 -5.26
CA SER A 49 15.01 -0.47 -4.60
C SER A 49 15.09 -0.36 -3.08
N ILE A 50 15.40 0.83 -2.54
CA ILE A 50 15.46 1.04 -1.08
C ILE A 50 14.05 0.99 -0.50
N ASN A 51 13.11 1.70 -1.11
CA ASN A 51 11.71 1.72 -0.68
C ASN A 51 11.05 0.35 -0.84
N ALA A 52 11.37 -0.39 -1.91
CA ALA A 52 10.92 -1.77 -2.11
C ALA A 52 11.33 -2.68 -0.95
N GLN A 53 12.58 -2.56 -0.48
CA GLN A 53 13.04 -3.30 0.71
C GLN A 53 12.33 -2.87 1.99
N HIS A 54 12.04 -1.58 2.16
CA HIS A 54 11.27 -1.09 3.30
C HIS A 54 9.84 -1.65 3.29
N ILE A 55 9.19 -1.70 2.12
CA ILE A 55 7.86 -2.29 1.94
C ILE A 55 7.88 -3.76 2.33
N MET A 56 8.86 -4.53 1.85
CA MET A 56 8.98 -5.95 2.18
C MET A 56 9.09 -6.20 3.69
N ARG A 57 9.91 -5.39 4.40
CA ARG A 57 10.04 -5.49 5.87
C ARG A 57 8.74 -5.13 6.59
N ALA A 58 8.03 -4.12 6.10
CA ALA A 58 6.74 -3.73 6.67
C ALA A 58 5.67 -4.81 6.48
N LEU A 59 5.63 -5.43 5.29
CA LEU A 59 4.71 -6.53 5.00
C LEU A 59 5.06 -7.80 5.80
N GLU A 60 6.34 -8.08 6.02
CA GLU A 60 6.78 -9.18 6.88
C GLU A 60 6.31 -8.97 8.34
N ASP A 61 6.54 -7.78 8.92
CA ASP A 61 6.07 -7.42 10.26
C ASP A 61 4.53 -7.45 10.37
N PHE A 62 3.81 -7.13 9.29
CA PHE A 62 2.34 -7.17 9.24
C PHE A 62 1.79 -8.60 9.16
N GLY A 63 2.62 -9.60 8.85
CA GLY A 63 2.21 -11.01 8.70
C GLY A 63 1.91 -11.45 7.27
N PHE A 64 2.34 -10.68 6.26
CA PHE A 64 2.13 -10.95 4.83
C PHE A 64 3.30 -11.70 4.16
N SER A 65 4.20 -12.29 4.93
CA SER A 65 5.39 -13.01 4.44
C SER A 65 5.08 -14.22 3.53
N ALA A 66 3.84 -14.74 3.53
CA ALA A 66 3.42 -15.88 2.72
C ALA A 66 2.87 -15.53 1.32
N VAL A 67 2.78 -14.25 0.96
CA VAL A 67 2.03 -13.81 -0.24
C VAL A 67 2.86 -13.89 -1.55
N GLY A 68 4.11 -14.35 -1.47
CA GLY A 68 4.96 -14.56 -2.66
C GLY A 68 5.44 -13.28 -3.34
N LEU A 69 5.29 -12.14 -2.66
CA LEU A 69 5.78 -10.84 -3.11
C LEU A 69 7.29 -10.75 -2.94
N THR A 70 7.91 -10.01 -3.85
CA THR A 70 9.34 -9.74 -3.86
C THR A 70 9.58 -8.23 -3.94
N ALA A 71 10.78 -7.78 -3.54
CA ALA A 71 11.12 -6.36 -3.68
C ALA A 71 11.00 -5.88 -5.13
N SER A 72 11.33 -6.72 -6.11
CA SER A 72 11.24 -6.42 -7.55
C SER A 72 9.83 -6.04 -8.00
N ASP A 73 8.79 -6.49 -7.30
CA ASP A 73 7.41 -6.11 -7.60
C ASP A 73 7.16 -4.62 -7.33
N PHE A 74 7.95 -3.99 -6.46
CA PHE A 74 7.82 -2.59 -6.06
C PHE A 74 8.79 -1.62 -6.76
N GLU A 75 9.69 -2.12 -7.60
CA GLU A 75 10.73 -1.30 -8.27
C GLU A 75 10.27 -0.71 -9.61
N LYS A 76 9.10 -1.07 -10.12
CA LYS A 76 8.55 -0.56 -11.37
C LYS A 76 7.66 0.66 -11.13
N ALA A 77 7.69 1.62 -12.06
CA ALA A 77 6.70 2.69 -12.08
C ALA A 77 5.28 2.12 -12.21
N ASP A 78 4.29 2.86 -11.67
CA ASP A 78 2.85 2.52 -11.66
C ASP A 78 2.37 1.49 -10.63
N ASN A 79 3.15 1.25 -9.58
CA ASN A 79 2.70 0.40 -8.49
C ASN A 79 1.67 1.09 -7.57
N VAL A 80 0.43 0.59 -7.59
CA VAL A 80 -0.62 0.92 -6.63
C VAL A 80 -0.89 -0.30 -5.75
N LEU A 81 -0.76 -0.12 -4.44
CA LEU A 81 -1.13 -1.12 -3.44
C LEU A 81 -2.60 -0.94 -3.07
N PHE A 82 -3.39 -2.01 -3.23
CA PHE A 82 -4.81 -2.09 -2.88
C PHE A 82 -5.03 -2.99 -1.68
N SER A 83 -5.77 -2.53 -0.65
CA SER A 83 -6.01 -3.31 0.57
C SER A 83 -7.18 -4.31 0.51
N SER A 84 -7.80 -4.55 -0.66
CA SER A 84 -8.80 -5.61 -0.86
C SER A 84 -8.32 -6.68 -1.84
N GLY A 85 -7.14 -7.25 -1.55
CA GLY A 85 -6.52 -8.25 -2.39
C GLY A 85 -5.82 -7.62 -3.59
N PHE A 86 -4.56 -8.01 -3.78
CA PHE A 86 -3.73 -7.63 -4.91
C PHE A 86 -4.50 -7.72 -6.24
N ARG A 87 -4.76 -6.59 -6.90
CA ARG A 87 -5.03 -6.60 -8.35
C ARG A 87 -3.70 -6.56 -9.09
N LEU A 88 -3.13 -7.75 -9.25
CA LEU A 88 -2.00 -8.09 -10.14
C LEU A 88 -2.28 -7.82 -11.63
N SER A 89 -3.46 -7.29 -12.00
CA SER A 89 -3.90 -7.16 -13.40
C SER A 89 -3.15 -6.12 -14.23
N GLU A 90 -2.22 -5.36 -13.66
CA GLU A 90 -1.40 -4.39 -14.39
C GLU A 90 0.11 -4.75 -14.44
N LEU A 91 0.52 -5.89 -13.85
CA LEU A 91 1.93 -6.33 -13.85
C LEU A 91 2.32 -7.22 -15.05
N ILE A 92 1.35 -7.61 -15.88
CA ILE A 92 1.59 -8.28 -17.16
C ILE A 92 0.55 -7.73 -18.15
N SER A 93 1.03 -7.18 -19.27
CA SER A 93 0.24 -7.02 -20.49
C SER A 93 -0.40 -8.34 -20.94
#